data_AF-A0A9W5YYD9-F1
#
_entry.id   AF-A0A9W5YYD9-F1
#
_cell.length_a   1.000
_cell.length_b   1.000
_cell.length_c   1.000
_cell.angle_alpha   90.00
_cell.angle_beta   90.00
_cell.angle_gamma   90.00
#
_symmetry.space_group_name_H-M   'P 1'
#
loop_
_entity.id
_entity.type
_entity.pdbx_description
1 polymer ?
#
loop_
_entity_poly.entity_id
_entity_poly.type
_entity_poly.pdbx_seq_one_letter_code
_entity_poly.pdbx_strand_id
1 'polypeptide(L)'
;MTDQNQTHGFADSDGHFRRKPSAFRSHISSDPTSDFPAQKDRYVLYLSWGCPWAHRTNIVRTLKALENIIELVVLDPDLGPDGWFFSGRLGTAERDPRYGFTLLRELYRKADPEYTGRCTVPVLWDTQRETIVNNESSEIIQMMYTEFDHLLLPAHVRELELNHHPGGGGGFFYPVHPRAEIDAFNEWVYHKISNGVYKTGFATTQAAYEENVYPLFQALDLVEARLRQQEPLPYLFGDHITDADIRLYTTICRFDVAYYGIFRCNLKMIRHDYPLIDRWYRRLYHDDTERTRGAFKKTTFFDIAPKPPTSPTQPQHTPNPDSIRAKFHGFALPVKVLTDFGLEDPAEKSSWSLPRIVHVRIRPIARVSDLLICLVGDLEFRVQEELVDIV
;
A
#
# COMPACT_ATOMS: atom_id res chain seq x y z
N MET A 1 -14.39 -10.03 -31.72
CA MET A 1 -13.74 -10.86 -30.67
C MET A 1 -12.97 -9.90 -29.79
N THR A 2 -13.61 -9.38 -28.75
CA THR A 2 -12.99 -8.50 -27.77
C THR A 2 -12.31 -9.38 -26.72
N ASP A 3 -11.00 -9.23 -26.56
CA ASP A 3 -10.21 -9.92 -25.56
C ASP A 3 -10.71 -9.53 -24.16
N GLN A 4 -11.28 -10.49 -23.41
CA GLN A 4 -12.05 -10.27 -22.18
C GLN A 4 -11.21 -10.29 -20.88
N ASN A 5 -9.88 -10.18 -20.95
CA ASN A 5 -9.02 -10.15 -19.77
C ASN A 5 -8.34 -8.78 -19.55
N GLN A 6 -8.96 -7.91 -18.76
CA GLN A 6 -8.43 -6.59 -18.39
C GLN A 6 -7.12 -6.62 -17.59
N THR A 7 -6.72 -7.75 -17.01
CA THR A 7 -5.45 -7.88 -16.25
C THR A 7 -4.23 -8.22 -17.09
N HIS A 8 -4.39 -8.62 -18.36
CA HIS A 8 -3.26 -9.05 -19.21
C HIS A 8 -2.56 -7.92 -19.98
N GLY A 9 -3.14 -6.71 -20.03
CA GLY A 9 -2.57 -5.57 -20.76
C GLY A 9 -1.36 -4.90 -20.08
N PHE A 10 -0.93 -5.38 -18.92
CA PHE A 10 0.14 -4.76 -18.14
C PHE A 10 1.49 -5.49 -18.19
N ALA A 11 1.51 -6.76 -18.62
CA ALA A 11 2.74 -7.53 -18.75
C ALA A 11 3.39 -7.38 -20.13
N ASP A 12 4.70 -7.57 -20.17
CA ASP A 12 5.45 -7.67 -21.41
C ASP A 12 5.27 -9.06 -22.04
N SER A 13 5.84 -9.28 -23.23
CA SER A 13 5.65 -10.52 -24.01
C SER A 13 6.16 -11.79 -23.32
N ASP A 14 7.08 -11.66 -22.38
CA ASP A 14 7.59 -12.77 -21.55
C ASP A 14 6.71 -13.09 -20.33
N GLY A 15 5.62 -12.32 -20.17
CA GLY A 15 4.63 -12.46 -19.10
C GLY A 15 4.98 -11.76 -17.80
N HIS A 16 6.08 -11.00 -17.76
CA HIS A 16 6.47 -10.21 -16.60
C HIS A 16 5.86 -8.81 -16.64
N PHE A 17 5.39 -8.35 -15.49
CA PHE A 17 5.05 -6.93 -15.29
C PHE A 17 6.30 -6.13 -14.89
N ARG A 18 6.63 -5.12 -15.71
CA ARG A 18 7.71 -4.15 -15.42
C ARG A 18 7.12 -2.76 -15.22
N ARG A 19 7.28 -2.22 -14.01
CA ARG A 19 6.78 -0.86 -13.68
C ARG A 19 7.66 0.19 -14.35
N LYS A 20 7.04 1.09 -15.11
CA LYS A 20 7.71 2.28 -15.64
C LYS A 20 7.93 3.31 -14.52
N PRO A 21 9.08 3.98 -14.46
CA PRO A 21 9.35 5.00 -13.46
C PRO A 21 8.45 6.23 -13.62
N SER A 22 8.26 6.96 -12.53
CA SER A 22 7.59 8.27 -12.48
C SER A 22 8.42 9.33 -13.23
N ALA A 23 7.75 10.33 -13.82
CA ALA A 23 8.36 11.26 -14.77
C ALA A 23 8.59 12.67 -14.21
N PHE A 24 7.66 13.18 -13.40
CA PHE A 24 7.79 14.49 -12.76
C PHE A 24 8.45 14.30 -11.40
N ARG A 25 9.62 14.92 -11.23
CA ARG A 25 10.56 14.68 -10.11
C ARG A 25 11.10 15.98 -9.49
N SER A 26 10.40 17.09 -9.66
CA SER A 26 10.74 18.34 -8.97
C SER A 26 10.39 18.24 -7.49
N HIS A 27 10.92 19.17 -6.69
CA HIS A 27 10.86 19.11 -5.23
C HIS A 27 10.34 20.42 -4.65
N ILE A 28 9.44 20.33 -3.66
CA ILE A 28 9.00 21.49 -2.87
C ILE A 28 10.07 21.81 -1.83
N SER A 29 10.44 23.06 -1.62
CA SER A 29 11.42 23.42 -0.59
C SER A 29 10.90 24.48 0.37
N SER A 30 11.33 24.40 1.63
CA SER A 30 11.19 25.43 2.64
C SER A 30 11.95 26.72 2.30
N ASP A 31 12.91 26.68 1.36
CA ASP A 31 13.55 27.86 0.81
C ASP A 31 12.53 28.68 -0.02
N PRO A 32 12.19 29.92 0.41
CA PRO A 32 11.22 30.76 -0.29
C PRO A 32 11.68 31.19 -1.69
N THR A 33 12.96 31.02 -2.02
CA THR A 33 13.55 31.36 -3.33
C THR A 33 13.57 30.18 -4.30
N SER A 34 13.19 28.98 -3.85
CA SER A 34 13.11 27.79 -4.71
C SER A 34 12.05 27.97 -5.82
N ASP A 35 12.07 27.11 -6.84
CA ASP A 35 11.04 27.14 -7.88
C ASP A 35 9.64 26.78 -7.33
N PHE A 36 9.64 25.89 -6.33
CA PHE A 36 8.45 25.37 -5.66
C PHE A 36 8.57 25.57 -4.14
N PRO A 37 8.42 26.81 -3.62
CA PRO A 37 8.50 27.07 -2.19
C PRO A 37 7.25 26.58 -1.46
N ALA A 38 7.45 25.90 -0.33
CA ALA A 38 6.38 25.43 0.54
C ALA A 38 5.53 26.61 1.06
N GLN A 39 4.31 26.68 0.53
CA GLN A 39 3.35 27.76 0.74
C GLN A 39 1.96 27.19 0.98
N LYS A 40 1.22 27.81 1.89
CA LYS A 40 -0.19 27.51 2.12
C LYS A 40 -1.00 27.88 0.87
N ASP A 41 -2.02 27.07 0.56
CA ASP A 41 -3.00 27.32 -0.50
C ASP A 41 -2.41 27.35 -1.93
N ARG A 42 -1.20 26.82 -2.13
CA ARG A 42 -0.53 26.70 -3.44
C ARG A 42 -0.60 25.31 -4.07
N TYR A 43 -0.60 24.26 -3.25
CA TYR A 43 -0.43 22.90 -3.74
C TYR A 43 -1.70 22.08 -3.63
N VAL A 44 -1.95 21.26 -4.66
CA VAL A 44 -3.08 20.33 -4.72
C VAL A 44 -2.54 18.92 -4.89
N LEU A 45 -3.00 18.01 -4.04
CA LEU A 45 -2.73 16.58 -4.13
C LEU A 45 -3.90 15.89 -4.82
N TYR A 46 -3.68 15.36 -6.02
CA TYR A 46 -4.63 14.52 -6.73
C TYR A 46 -4.38 13.04 -6.42
N LEU A 47 -5.41 12.31 -5.99
CA LEU A 47 -5.30 10.87 -5.71
C LEU A 47 -6.58 10.08 -5.96
N SER A 48 -6.48 8.76 -5.83
CA SER A 48 -7.63 7.87 -5.74
C SER A 48 -7.47 6.96 -4.52
N TRP A 49 -8.56 6.73 -3.78
CA TRP A 49 -8.56 5.93 -2.55
C TRP A 49 -8.07 4.48 -2.76
N GLY A 50 -8.28 3.94 -3.96
CA GLY A 50 -7.86 2.58 -4.31
C GLY A 50 -6.35 2.42 -4.45
N CYS A 51 -5.60 3.51 -4.68
CA CYS A 51 -4.18 3.44 -4.99
C CYS A 51 -3.29 3.40 -3.73
N PRO A 52 -2.46 2.36 -3.50
CA PRO A 52 -1.57 2.31 -2.34
C PRO A 52 -0.47 3.38 -2.37
N TRP A 53 0.04 3.74 -3.55
CA TRP A 53 1.06 4.79 -3.70
C TRP A 53 0.52 6.16 -3.28
N ALA A 54 -0.71 6.47 -3.70
CA ALA A 54 -1.36 7.71 -3.34
C ALA A 54 -1.90 7.70 -1.90
N HIS A 55 -2.18 6.52 -1.35
CA HIS A 55 -2.54 6.38 0.06
C HIS A 55 -1.40 6.82 0.99
N ARG A 56 -0.13 6.59 0.63
CA ARG A 56 1.04 7.06 1.40
C ARG A 56 1.01 8.57 1.62
N THR A 57 0.80 9.32 0.54
CA THR A 57 0.79 10.79 0.58
C THR A 57 -0.36 11.32 1.42
N ASN A 58 -1.52 10.66 1.39
CA ASN A 58 -2.65 11.09 2.24
C ASN A 58 -2.49 10.72 3.72
N ILE A 59 -1.88 9.57 4.03
CA ILE A 59 -1.50 9.21 5.40
C ILE A 59 -0.59 10.30 5.96
N VAL A 60 0.47 10.67 5.22
CA VAL A 60 1.42 11.68 5.67
C VAL A 60 0.80 13.06 5.76
N ARG A 61 -0.02 13.47 4.78
CA ARG A 61 -0.80 14.71 4.83
C ARG A 61 -1.61 14.81 6.13
N THR A 62 -2.20 13.71 6.58
CA THR A 62 -2.99 13.66 7.83
C THR A 62 -2.11 13.60 9.08
N LEU A 63 -1.05 12.79 9.09
CA LEU A 63 -0.10 12.70 10.20
C LEU A 63 0.54 14.07 10.50
N LYS A 64 0.91 14.80 9.44
CA LYS A 64 1.57 16.11 9.50
C LYS A 64 0.61 17.29 9.63
N ALA A 65 -0.69 17.07 9.75
CA ALA A 65 -1.70 18.13 9.84
C ALA A 65 -1.68 19.12 8.65
N LEU A 66 -1.36 18.63 7.45
CA LEU A 66 -1.21 19.43 6.24
C LEU A 66 -2.55 19.68 5.52
N GLU A 67 -3.68 19.31 6.11
CA GLU A 67 -4.97 19.34 5.41
C GLU A 67 -5.42 20.75 5.03
N ASN A 68 -5.05 21.74 5.84
CA ASN A 68 -5.32 23.16 5.61
C ASN A 68 -4.21 23.86 4.80
N ILE A 69 -3.21 23.12 4.32
CA ILE A 69 -2.05 23.65 3.57
C ILE A 69 -2.03 23.08 2.16
N ILE A 70 -2.28 21.78 2.02
CA ILE A 70 -2.31 21.06 0.75
C ILE A 70 -3.76 20.62 0.50
N GLU A 71 -4.36 21.18 -0.54
CA GLU A 71 -5.71 20.81 -0.98
C GLU A 71 -5.70 19.34 -1.46
N LEU A 72 -6.82 18.64 -1.24
CA LEU A 72 -6.98 17.26 -1.69
C LEU A 72 -8.08 17.17 -2.74
N VAL A 73 -7.74 16.63 -3.91
CA VAL A 73 -8.70 16.29 -4.96
C VAL A 73 -8.68 14.78 -5.21
N VAL A 74 -9.84 14.15 -5.08
CA VAL A 74 -10.00 12.71 -5.14
C VAL A 74 -10.74 12.35 -6.42
N LEU A 75 -10.11 11.51 -7.24
CA LEU A 75 -10.66 10.91 -8.44
C LEU A 75 -11.56 9.71 -8.10
N ASP A 76 -12.22 9.17 -9.12
CA ASP A 76 -12.98 7.93 -8.97
C ASP A 76 -12.06 6.79 -8.45
N PRO A 77 -12.57 5.93 -7.55
CA PRO A 77 -11.80 4.80 -7.07
C PRO A 77 -11.45 3.76 -8.14
N ASP A 78 -12.27 3.61 -9.16
CA ASP A 78 -12.06 2.66 -10.24
C ASP A 78 -11.19 3.26 -11.34
N LEU A 79 -10.42 2.39 -12.00
CA LEU A 79 -9.64 2.77 -13.16
C LEU A 79 -10.48 2.55 -14.43
N GLY A 80 -10.88 3.64 -15.07
CA GLY A 80 -11.62 3.60 -16.33
C GLY A 80 -10.76 3.16 -17.53
N PRO A 81 -11.39 2.91 -18.70
CA PRO A 81 -10.68 2.50 -19.91
C PRO A 81 -9.64 3.53 -20.38
N ASP A 82 -9.88 4.82 -20.15
CA ASP A 82 -8.98 5.91 -20.53
C ASP A 82 -8.01 6.35 -19.41
N GLY A 83 -8.05 5.65 -18.27
CA GLY A 83 -7.28 5.90 -17.06
C GLY A 83 -8.12 6.47 -15.92
N TRP A 84 -7.47 7.19 -15.01
CA TRP A 84 -8.14 7.83 -13.87
C TRP A 84 -9.06 8.96 -14.33
N PHE A 85 -10.27 9.01 -13.76
CA PHE A 85 -11.32 9.91 -14.18
C PHE A 85 -12.07 10.51 -12.98
N PHE A 86 -12.83 11.57 -13.25
CA PHE A 86 -13.72 12.21 -12.28
C PHE A 86 -15.16 11.76 -12.52
N SER A 87 -15.86 11.45 -11.43
CA SER A 87 -17.25 10.98 -11.45
C SER A 87 -18.07 11.48 -10.26
N GLY A 88 -17.44 12.08 -9.26
CA GLY A 88 -18.05 12.41 -7.97
C GLY A 88 -18.31 11.21 -7.06
N ARG A 89 -18.23 9.97 -7.56
CA ARG A 89 -18.50 8.77 -6.78
C ARG A 89 -17.33 8.47 -5.85
N LEU A 90 -17.56 8.62 -4.55
CA LEU A 90 -16.50 8.53 -3.52
C LEU A 90 -15.30 9.46 -3.84
N GLY A 91 -15.49 10.46 -4.70
CA GLY A 91 -14.48 11.42 -5.14
C GLY A 91 -14.89 12.84 -4.80
N THR A 92 -14.02 13.81 -5.06
CA THR A 92 -14.26 15.21 -4.68
C THR A 92 -15.40 15.84 -5.48
N ALA A 93 -15.47 15.58 -6.79
CA ALA A 93 -16.45 16.17 -7.69
C ALA A 93 -16.57 15.35 -8.99
N GLU A 94 -17.63 15.62 -9.76
CA GLU A 94 -17.87 14.99 -11.09
C GLU A 94 -16.83 15.39 -12.13
N ARG A 95 -16.11 16.49 -11.90
CA ARG A 95 -15.03 17.03 -12.74
C ARG A 95 -13.96 17.61 -11.85
N ASP A 96 -12.76 17.79 -12.39
CA ASP A 96 -11.71 18.55 -11.72
C ASP A 96 -12.24 19.94 -11.31
N PRO A 97 -12.19 20.33 -10.02
CA PRO A 97 -12.75 21.59 -9.54
C PRO A 97 -12.11 22.85 -10.13
N ARG A 98 -10.92 22.74 -10.74
CA ARG A 98 -10.12 23.88 -11.22
C ARG A 98 -10.35 24.18 -12.69
N TYR A 99 -10.31 23.12 -13.49
CA TYR A 99 -10.19 23.18 -14.94
C TYR A 99 -11.37 22.48 -15.63
N GLY A 100 -12.24 21.79 -14.88
CA GLY A 100 -13.41 21.09 -15.42
C GLY A 100 -13.08 19.81 -16.20
N PHE A 101 -11.84 19.32 -16.07
CA PHE A 101 -11.36 18.08 -16.69
C PHE A 101 -12.16 16.87 -16.21
N THR A 102 -12.35 15.89 -17.10
CA THR A 102 -13.01 14.62 -16.78
C THR A 102 -12.02 13.49 -16.58
N LEU A 103 -10.79 13.63 -17.08
CA LEU A 103 -9.72 12.65 -16.96
C LEU A 103 -8.44 13.25 -16.38
N LEU A 104 -7.72 12.48 -15.56
CA LEU A 104 -6.42 12.90 -15.01
C LEU A 104 -5.38 13.20 -16.10
N ARG A 105 -5.45 12.50 -17.23
CA ARG A 105 -4.52 12.72 -18.36
C ARG A 105 -4.57 14.13 -18.92
N GLU A 106 -5.68 14.84 -18.76
CA GLU A 106 -5.82 16.23 -19.19
C GLU A 106 -4.95 17.15 -18.32
N LEU A 107 -4.83 16.85 -17.02
CA LEU A 107 -3.92 17.54 -16.11
C LEU A 107 -2.45 17.31 -16.50
N TYR A 108 -2.09 16.08 -16.87
CA TYR A 108 -0.76 15.75 -17.38
C TYR A 108 -0.43 16.48 -18.68
N ARG A 109 -1.37 16.52 -19.64
CA ARG A 109 -1.21 17.27 -20.90
C ARG A 109 -1.14 18.78 -20.68
N LYS A 110 -1.79 19.29 -19.63
CA LYS A 110 -1.69 20.70 -19.25
C LYS A 110 -0.28 21.03 -18.72
N ALA A 111 0.33 20.15 -17.93
CA ALA A 111 1.71 20.32 -17.48
C ALA A 111 2.74 20.15 -18.60
N ASP A 112 2.53 19.18 -19.48
CA ASP A 112 3.40 18.87 -20.62
C ASP A 112 2.57 18.30 -21.79
N PRO A 113 2.32 19.08 -22.85
CA PRO A 113 1.55 18.64 -24.01
C PRO A 113 2.14 17.42 -24.74
N GLU A 114 3.46 17.22 -24.63
CA GLU A 114 4.19 16.13 -25.28
C GLU A 114 4.33 14.89 -24.38
N TYR A 115 3.66 14.89 -23.21
CA TYR A 115 3.75 13.78 -22.27
C TYR A 115 3.17 12.47 -22.83
N THR A 116 4.03 11.46 -22.97
CA THR A 116 3.68 10.12 -23.48
C THR A 116 3.70 9.02 -22.42
N GLY A 117 3.98 9.38 -21.17
CA GLY A 117 4.07 8.43 -20.05
C GLY A 117 2.71 8.00 -19.46
N ARG A 118 2.76 7.24 -18.37
CA ARG A 118 1.54 6.83 -17.65
C ARG A 118 1.05 7.98 -16.77
N CYS A 119 -0.21 8.37 -16.92
CA CYS A 119 -0.87 9.34 -16.05
C CYS A 119 -1.29 8.64 -14.74
N THR A 120 -0.46 8.73 -13.70
CA THR A 120 -0.62 8.00 -12.43
C THR A 120 -1.10 8.90 -11.31
N VAL A 121 -1.63 8.32 -10.24
CA VAL A 121 -1.75 8.97 -8.93
C VAL A 121 -0.71 8.40 -7.96
N PRO A 122 -0.19 9.18 -6.99
CA PRO A 122 -0.53 10.58 -6.68
C PRO A 122 0.04 11.58 -7.70
N VAL A 123 -0.55 12.78 -7.76
CA VAL A 123 0.02 13.95 -8.45
C VAL A 123 0.05 15.11 -7.48
N LEU A 124 1.24 15.70 -7.26
CA LEU A 124 1.40 16.96 -6.55
C LEU A 124 1.46 18.10 -7.56
N TRP A 125 0.41 18.91 -7.59
CA TRP A 125 0.20 19.99 -8.53
C TRP A 125 0.49 21.36 -7.92
N ASP A 126 1.17 22.23 -8.66
CA ASP A 126 1.37 23.64 -8.32
C ASP A 126 0.35 24.51 -9.05
N THR A 127 -0.51 25.21 -8.30
CA THR A 127 -1.54 26.08 -8.88
C THR A 127 -1.01 27.39 -9.44
N GLN A 128 0.16 27.85 -9.00
CA GLN A 128 0.75 29.10 -9.48
C GLN A 128 1.48 28.92 -10.81
N ARG A 129 2.25 27.83 -10.93
CA ARG A 129 2.97 27.49 -12.17
C ARG A 129 2.14 26.65 -13.13
N GLU A 130 0.98 26.17 -12.69
CA GLU A 130 0.09 25.29 -13.44
C GLU A 130 0.82 24.07 -14.02
N THR A 131 1.61 23.40 -13.18
CA THR A 131 2.39 22.22 -13.58
C THR A 131 2.42 21.16 -12.48
N ILE A 132 2.81 19.94 -12.85
CA ILE A 132 3.05 18.85 -11.91
C ILE A 132 4.43 19.04 -11.29
N VAL A 133 4.49 19.19 -9.97
CA VAL A 133 5.75 19.20 -9.22
C VAL A 133 6.34 17.80 -9.19
N ASN A 134 5.55 16.83 -8.74
CA ASN A 134 6.03 15.47 -8.53
C ASN A 134 4.90 14.45 -8.66
N ASN A 135 5.18 13.28 -9.24
CA ASN A 135 4.25 12.14 -9.29
C ASN A 135 4.84 10.83 -8.73
N GLU A 136 5.93 10.93 -7.96
CA GLU A 136 6.57 9.83 -7.22
C GLU A 136 6.18 9.89 -5.73
N SER A 137 5.41 8.89 -5.29
CA SER A 137 4.88 8.84 -3.92
C SER A 137 5.95 8.88 -2.84
N SER A 138 7.12 8.27 -3.05
CA SER A 138 8.19 8.22 -2.03
C SER A 138 8.86 9.57 -1.83
N GLU A 139 8.98 10.37 -2.89
CA GLU A 139 9.56 11.71 -2.80
C GLU A 139 8.53 12.70 -2.22
N ILE A 140 7.27 12.57 -2.62
CA ILE A 140 6.20 13.44 -2.10
C ILE A 140 6.07 13.31 -0.58
N ILE A 141 6.09 12.09 -0.03
CA ILE A 141 6.03 11.91 1.44
C ILE A 141 7.27 12.48 2.14
N GLN A 142 8.46 12.35 1.54
CA GLN A 142 9.69 12.93 2.09
C GLN A 142 9.63 14.46 2.14
N MET A 143 9.11 15.11 1.08
CA MET A 143 8.86 16.56 1.10
C MET A 143 7.88 16.95 2.22
N MET A 144 6.80 16.17 2.39
CA MET A 144 5.78 16.46 3.41
C MET A 144 6.27 16.26 4.85
N TYR A 145 7.31 15.45 5.07
CA TYR A 145 7.87 15.27 6.41
C TYR A 145 8.43 16.58 6.97
N THR A 146 9.14 17.39 6.16
CA THR A 146 9.90 18.53 6.68
C THR A 146 9.67 19.86 5.96
N GLU A 147 9.39 19.89 4.66
CA GLU A 147 9.46 21.13 3.88
C GLU A 147 8.33 22.12 4.21
N PHE A 148 7.25 21.65 4.84
CA PHE A 148 6.12 22.47 5.27
C PHE A 148 6.15 22.78 6.78
N ASP A 149 7.16 22.33 7.53
CA ASP A 149 7.19 22.45 9.00
C ASP A 149 7.07 23.91 9.48
N HIS A 150 7.67 24.87 8.79
CA HIS A 150 7.58 26.30 9.16
C HIS A 150 6.16 26.86 9.13
N LEU A 151 5.23 26.21 8.42
CA LEU A 151 3.82 26.58 8.35
C LEU A 151 2.95 25.90 9.42
N LEU A 152 3.47 24.87 10.09
CA LEU A 152 2.71 24.12 11.09
C LEU A 152 2.69 24.82 12.44
N LEU A 153 1.51 24.82 13.09
CA LEU A 153 1.27 25.33 14.43
C LEU A 153 0.36 24.34 15.20
N PRO A 154 0.61 24.09 16.49
CA PRO A 154 1.71 24.61 17.32
C PRO A 154 3.07 23.95 17.00
N ALA A 155 4.16 24.61 17.38
CA ALA A 155 5.52 24.26 16.96
C ALA A 155 5.94 22.81 17.31
N HIS A 156 5.41 22.24 18.40
CA HIS A 156 5.67 20.84 18.81
C HIS A 156 5.16 19.76 17.84
N VAL A 157 4.38 20.12 16.81
CA VAL A 157 3.96 19.17 15.74
C VAL A 157 4.92 19.15 14.55
N ARG A 158 5.96 19.99 14.58
CA ARG A 158 6.98 20.09 13.53
C ARG A 158 7.99 18.98 13.69
N GLU A 159 8.31 18.34 12.57
CA GLU A 159 9.26 17.22 12.55
C GLU A 159 10.65 17.67 13.00
N LEU A 160 11.06 18.85 12.52
CA LEU A 160 12.36 19.43 12.81
C LEU A 160 12.54 19.91 14.26
N GLU A 161 11.45 20.15 14.99
CA GLU A 161 11.49 20.52 16.42
C GLU A 161 11.44 19.29 17.33
N LEU A 162 10.94 18.15 16.82
CA LEU A 162 10.99 16.85 17.50
C LEU A 162 12.40 16.23 17.51
N ASN A 163 13.37 16.88 16.84
CA ASN A 163 14.79 16.55 16.83
C ASN A 163 15.50 16.62 18.19
N HIS A 164 14.84 17.07 19.25
CA HIS A 164 15.38 17.04 20.61
C HIS A 164 15.22 15.67 21.31
N HIS A 165 14.76 14.63 20.62
CA HIS A 165 14.73 13.27 21.15
C HIS A 165 16.15 12.69 21.33
N PRO A 166 16.42 11.94 22.42
CA PRO A 166 17.65 11.16 22.56
C PRO A 166 17.67 10.06 21.49
N GLY A 167 18.29 10.35 20.34
CA GLY A 167 18.28 9.48 19.15
C GLY A 167 18.91 10.10 17.90
N GLY A 168 19.10 11.43 17.88
CA GLY A 168 19.76 12.14 16.78
C GLY A 168 18.75 12.73 15.79
N GLY A 169 19.10 13.88 15.18
CA GLY A 169 18.18 14.68 14.36
C GLY A 169 17.60 13.96 13.13
N GLY A 170 16.71 14.64 12.41
CA GLY A 170 16.06 14.16 11.19
C GLY A 170 14.57 13.80 11.31
N GLY A 171 13.91 14.02 12.45
CA GLY A 171 12.50 13.68 12.65
C GLY A 171 12.24 12.25 13.11
N PHE A 172 10.97 11.94 13.41
CA PHE A 172 10.51 10.58 13.71
C PHE A 172 10.27 9.76 12.44
N PHE A 173 9.72 10.37 11.38
CA PHE A 173 9.39 9.63 10.15
C PHE A 173 10.63 9.24 9.34
N TYR A 174 11.69 10.05 9.38
CA TYR A 174 12.91 9.80 8.59
C TYR A 174 14.20 10.19 9.35
N PRO A 175 14.46 9.56 10.51
CA PRO A 175 15.57 9.91 11.39
C PRO A 175 16.93 9.75 10.69
N VAL A 176 17.99 10.41 11.18
CA VAL A 176 19.36 10.21 10.67
C VAL A 176 19.88 8.82 11.02
N HIS A 177 19.59 8.32 12.22
CA HIS A 177 19.89 6.95 12.62
C HIS A 177 18.59 6.28 13.07
N PRO A 178 18.16 5.15 12.46
CA PRO A 178 18.87 4.28 11.51
C PRO A 178 18.47 4.50 10.03
N ARG A 179 18.73 5.67 9.41
CA ARG A 179 18.27 5.98 8.04
C ARG A 179 18.69 4.96 6.98
N ALA A 180 19.96 4.59 6.97
CA ALA A 180 20.49 3.68 5.95
C ALA A 180 19.83 2.30 5.99
N GLU A 181 19.46 1.83 7.18
CA GLU A 181 18.74 0.57 7.38
C GLU A 181 17.28 0.70 6.88
N ILE A 182 16.63 1.83 7.18
CA ILE A 182 15.29 2.17 6.66
C ILE A 182 15.30 2.21 5.13
N ASP A 183 16.29 2.83 4.50
CA ASP A 183 16.40 2.94 3.05
C ASP A 183 16.59 1.56 2.38
N ALA A 184 17.49 0.75 2.92
CA ALA A 184 17.72 -0.61 2.43
C ALA A 184 16.45 -1.48 2.57
N PHE A 185 15.77 -1.40 3.72
CA PHE A 185 14.52 -2.11 3.95
C PHE A 185 13.43 -1.63 3.00
N ASN A 186 13.29 -0.33 2.79
CA ASN A 186 12.29 0.27 1.91
C ASN A 186 12.46 -0.13 0.44
N GLU A 187 13.70 -0.20 -0.04
CA GLU A 187 14.02 -0.65 -1.39
C GLU A 187 13.65 -2.13 -1.55
N TRP A 188 14.02 -2.96 -0.57
CA TRP A 188 13.66 -4.38 -0.54
C TRP A 188 12.14 -4.60 -0.48
N VAL A 189 11.42 -3.93 0.44
CA VAL A 189 9.95 -3.97 0.55
C VAL A 189 9.30 -3.51 -0.74
N TYR A 190 9.80 -2.46 -1.37
CA TYR A 190 9.27 -2.00 -2.66
C TYR A 190 9.35 -3.11 -3.72
N HIS A 191 10.51 -3.73 -3.91
CA HIS A 191 10.69 -4.73 -4.97
C HIS A 191 9.98 -6.05 -4.71
N LYS A 192 9.94 -6.49 -3.45
CA LYS A 192 9.48 -7.82 -3.04
C LYS A 192 8.04 -7.85 -2.54
N ILE A 193 7.54 -6.75 -1.98
CA ILE A 193 6.19 -6.68 -1.37
C ILE A 193 5.32 -5.67 -2.12
N SER A 194 5.61 -4.36 -2.02
CA SER A 194 4.71 -3.33 -2.56
C SER A 194 4.51 -3.43 -4.07
N ASN A 195 5.59 -3.66 -4.83
CA ASN A 195 5.52 -3.96 -6.26
C ASN A 195 5.43 -5.48 -6.52
N GLY A 196 5.84 -6.31 -5.56
CA GLY A 196 5.77 -7.77 -5.64
C GLY A 196 4.35 -8.28 -5.89
N VAL A 197 3.36 -7.78 -5.14
CA VAL A 197 1.94 -8.13 -5.35
C VAL A 197 1.45 -7.82 -6.77
N TYR A 198 1.92 -6.71 -7.37
CA TYR A 198 1.60 -6.36 -8.77
C TYR A 198 2.32 -7.24 -9.77
N LYS A 199 3.60 -7.56 -9.53
CA LYS A 199 4.36 -8.51 -10.38
C LYS A 199 3.69 -9.88 -10.40
N THR A 200 3.20 -10.35 -9.25
CA THR A 200 2.43 -11.58 -9.12
C THR A 200 1.08 -11.47 -9.83
N GLY A 201 0.29 -10.43 -9.52
CA GLY A 201 -1.09 -10.32 -10.01
C GLY A 201 -1.22 -10.02 -11.51
N PHE A 202 -0.25 -9.34 -12.11
CA PHE A 202 -0.24 -9.04 -13.53
C PHE A 202 0.56 -10.05 -14.37
N ALA A 203 1.18 -11.05 -13.76
CA ALA A 203 1.85 -12.09 -14.51
C ALA A 203 0.87 -12.84 -15.43
N THR A 204 1.27 -13.03 -16.69
CA THR A 204 0.44 -13.73 -17.70
C THR A 204 0.93 -15.15 -17.99
N THR A 205 2.09 -15.53 -17.46
CA THR A 205 2.63 -16.90 -17.52
C THR A 205 2.77 -17.49 -16.11
N GLN A 206 2.67 -18.82 -16.01
CA GLN A 206 2.83 -19.52 -14.72
C GLN A 206 4.23 -19.30 -14.14
N ALA A 207 5.26 -19.32 -14.99
CA ALA A 207 6.64 -19.08 -14.58
C ALA A 207 6.80 -17.68 -13.97
N ALA A 208 6.35 -16.63 -14.66
CA ALA A 208 6.42 -15.26 -14.14
C ALA A 208 5.63 -15.08 -12.84
N TYR A 209 4.49 -15.75 -12.69
CA TYR A 209 3.73 -15.74 -11.44
C TYR A 209 4.49 -16.41 -10.29
N GLU A 210 5.03 -17.61 -10.52
CA GLU A 210 5.77 -18.39 -9.52
C GLU A 210 7.06 -17.69 -9.09
N GLU A 211 7.78 -17.07 -10.04
CA GLU A 211 8.98 -16.27 -9.79
C GLU A 211 8.71 -15.06 -8.88
N ASN A 212 7.46 -14.61 -8.74
CA ASN A 212 7.11 -13.47 -7.91
C ASN A 212 6.34 -13.86 -6.63
N VAL A 213 5.45 -14.85 -6.70
CA VAL A 213 4.65 -15.26 -5.53
C VAL A 213 5.51 -15.85 -4.43
N TYR A 214 6.49 -16.72 -4.73
CA TYR A 214 7.32 -17.32 -3.68
C TYR A 214 8.22 -16.28 -3.00
N PRO A 215 8.93 -15.39 -3.72
CA PRO A 215 9.70 -14.32 -3.08
C PRO A 215 8.84 -13.32 -2.29
N LEU A 216 7.60 -13.06 -2.71
CA LEU A 216 6.66 -12.23 -1.95
C LEU A 216 6.41 -12.82 -0.55
N PHE A 217 6.08 -14.12 -0.47
CA PHE A 217 5.81 -14.76 0.82
C PHE A 217 7.07 -14.92 1.67
N GLN A 218 8.23 -15.22 1.07
CA GLN A 218 9.51 -15.17 1.77
C GLN A 218 9.79 -13.78 2.37
N ALA A 219 9.41 -12.71 1.65
CA ALA A 219 9.57 -11.36 2.15
C ALA A 219 8.61 -11.05 3.31
N LEU A 220 7.38 -11.54 3.27
CA LEU A 220 6.45 -11.42 4.40
C LEU A 220 6.94 -12.20 5.64
N ASP A 221 7.52 -13.39 5.46
CA ASP A 221 8.16 -14.14 6.55
C ASP A 221 9.31 -13.33 7.20
N LEU A 222 10.09 -12.59 6.40
CA LEU A 222 11.17 -11.72 6.90
C LEU A 222 10.64 -10.47 7.62
N VAL A 223 9.53 -9.87 7.17
CA VAL A 223 8.86 -8.78 7.91
C VAL A 223 8.36 -9.27 9.27
N GLU A 224 7.74 -10.45 9.33
CA GLU A 224 7.28 -11.07 10.57
C GLU A 224 8.45 -11.33 11.53
N ALA A 225 9.58 -11.83 11.02
CA ALA A 225 10.81 -12.02 11.80
C ALA A 225 11.38 -10.69 12.31
N ARG A 226 11.39 -9.64 11.47
CA ARG A 226 11.83 -8.30 11.87
C ARG A 226 10.99 -7.74 13.01
N LEU A 227 9.66 -7.81 12.92
CA LEU A 227 8.76 -7.38 13.99
C LEU A 227 8.99 -8.16 15.29
N ARG A 228 9.34 -9.45 15.20
CA ARG A 228 9.71 -10.26 16.37
C ARG A 228 10.99 -9.76 17.04
N GLN A 229 12.01 -9.40 16.27
CA GLN A 229 13.26 -8.87 16.80
C GLN A 229 13.10 -7.48 17.43
N GLN A 230 12.12 -6.71 16.97
CA GLN A 230 11.81 -5.41 17.55
C GLN A 230 11.06 -5.52 18.89
N GLU A 231 10.43 -6.66 19.23
CA GLU A 231 9.71 -6.77 20.50
C GLU A 231 10.61 -6.44 21.71
N PRO A 232 10.12 -5.63 22.68
CA PRO A 232 8.73 -5.20 22.85
C PRO A 232 8.34 -3.93 22.08
N LEU A 233 9.22 -3.37 21.24
CA LEU A 233 8.97 -2.12 20.52
C LEU A 233 7.88 -2.29 19.43
N PRO A 234 7.04 -1.25 19.24
CA PRO A 234 5.81 -1.40 18.49
C PRO A 234 5.91 -1.37 16.96
N TYR A 235 7.01 -0.88 16.39
CA TYR A 235 7.14 -0.60 14.95
C TYR A 235 8.41 -1.24 14.35
N LEU A 236 8.55 -1.17 13.03
CA LEU A 236 9.61 -1.85 12.28
C LEU A 236 11.04 -1.42 12.66
N PHE A 237 11.18 -0.19 13.15
CA PHE A 237 12.45 0.45 13.52
C PHE A 237 12.36 1.12 14.90
N GLY A 238 11.67 0.49 15.83
CA GLY A 238 11.66 0.88 17.24
C GLY A 238 10.30 1.39 17.74
N ASP A 239 10.33 2.45 18.55
CA ASP A 239 9.16 3.06 19.21
C ASP A 239 8.48 4.16 18.40
N HIS A 240 9.04 4.50 17.23
CA HIS A 240 8.51 5.49 16.29
C HIS A 240 8.03 4.93 14.96
N ILE A 241 6.96 5.55 14.45
CA ILE A 241 6.46 5.31 13.09
C ILE A 241 7.47 5.95 12.13
N THR A 242 7.99 5.16 11.22
CA THR A 242 8.96 5.60 10.21
C THR A 242 8.38 5.53 8.80
N ASP A 243 9.14 6.04 7.83
CA ASP A 243 8.87 5.90 6.40
C ASP A 243 8.59 4.45 6.00
N ALA A 244 9.28 3.49 6.63
CA ALA A 244 9.08 2.06 6.40
C ALA A 244 7.68 1.59 6.79
N ASP A 245 7.17 2.03 7.95
CA ASP A 245 5.85 1.65 8.43
C ASP A 245 4.75 2.18 7.49
N ILE A 246 4.85 3.45 7.10
CA ILE A 246 3.90 4.11 6.20
C ILE A 246 3.88 3.39 4.84
N ARG A 247 5.04 3.08 4.28
CA ARG A 247 5.15 2.45 2.96
C ARG A 247 4.62 1.02 2.97
N LEU A 248 4.93 0.23 4.00
CA LEU A 248 4.47 -1.14 4.14
C LEU A 248 2.96 -1.20 4.42
N TYR A 249 2.45 -0.32 5.29
CA TYR A 249 1.05 -0.33 5.73
C TYR A 249 0.09 -0.33 4.55
N THR A 250 0.35 0.53 3.56
CA THR A 250 -0.52 0.68 2.38
C THR A 250 -0.66 -0.59 1.55
N THR A 251 0.30 -1.50 1.61
CA THR A 251 0.22 -2.83 0.99
C THR A 251 -0.48 -3.82 1.91
N ILE A 252 -0.11 -3.87 3.18
CA ILE A 252 -0.66 -4.83 4.14
C ILE A 252 -2.16 -4.63 4.36
N CYS A 253 -2.62 -3.38 4.49
CA CYS A 253 -4.05 -3.09 4.68
C CYS A 253 -4.92 -3.57 3.50
N ARG A 254 -4.33 -3.77 2.31
CA ARG A 254 -5.01 -4.25 1.09
C ARG A 254 -4.80 -5.74 0.83
N PHE A 255 -3.94 -6.42 1.60
CA PHE A 255 -3.48 -7.76 1.27
C PHE A 255 -4.64 -8.77 1.28
N ASP A 256 -5.29 -8.96 2.43
CA ASP A 256 -6.37 -9.94 2.57
C ASP A 256 -7.63 -9.55 1.78
N VAL A 257 -7.95 -8.24 1.73
CA VAL A 257 -9.20 -7.74 1.11
C VAL A 257 -9.14 -7.63 -0.41
N ALA A 258 -7.94 -7.55 -0.99
CA ALA A 258 -7.77 -7.40 -2.44
C ALA A 258 -6.72 -8.38 -2.97
N TYR A 259 -5.45 -8.23 -2.59
CA TYR A 259 -4.33 -8.92 -3.26
C TYR A 259 -4.40 -10.45 -3.14
N TYR A 260 -4.93 -10.97 -2.03
CA TYR A 260 -5.18 -12.39 -1.84
C TYR A 260 -6.05 -12.97 -2.97
N GLY A 261 -7.17 -12.30 -3.29
CA GLY A 261 -8.08 -12.71 -4.34
C GLY A 261 -7.62 -12.27 -5.73
N ILE A 262 -7.63 -10.95 -5.98
CA ILE A 262 -7.49 -10.39 -7.33
C ILE A 262 -6.10 -10.64 -7.93
N PHE A 263 -5.05 -10.61 -7.10
CA PHE A 263 -3.67 -10.86 -7.52
C PHE A 263 -3.20 -12.27 -7.19
N ARG A 264 -4.10 -13.13 -6.67
CA ARG A 264 -3.81 -14.53 -6.34
C ARG A 264 -2.62 -14.65 -5.39
N CYS A 265 -2.38 -13.66 -4.54
CA CYS A 265 -1.35 -13.72 -3.51
C CYS A 265 -1.88 -14.55 -2.32
N ASN A 266 -2.10 -15.84 -2.54
CA ASN A 266 -2.98 -16.68 -1.70
C ASN A 266 -2.31 -17.92 -1.09
N LEU A 267 -0.99 -17.90 -0.88
CA LEU A 267 -0.31 -18.97 -0.13
C LEU A 267 -0.62 -18.92 1.37
N LYS A 268 -0.80 -17.71 1.91
CA LYS A 268 -1.11 -17.40 3.31
C LYS A 268 -1.95 -16.12 3.38
N MET A 269 -2.69 -15.89 4.46
CA MET A 269 -3.37 -14.63 4.78
C MET A 269 -2.64 -13.89 5.90
N ILE A 270 -2.65 -12.56 5.89
CA ILE A 270 -2.05 -11.75 6.96
C ILE A 270 -2.70 -12.07 8.30
N ARG A 271 -4.03 -12.03 8.37
CA ARG A 271 -4.79 -12.21 9.63
C ARG A 271 -4.62 -13.56 10.32
N HIS A 272 -4.21 -14.60 9.58
CA HIS A 272 -4.16 -15.98 10.09
C HIS A 272 -2.73 -16.48 10.26
N ASP A 273 -1.84 -16.13 9.34
CA ASP A 273 -0.51 -16.75 9.26
C ASP A 273 0.63 -15.83 9.72
N TYR A 274 0.37 -14.53 9.90
CA TYR A 274 1.37 -13.51 10.29
C TYR A 274 0.92 -12.71 11.52
N PRO A 275 0.97 -13.31 12.73
CA PRO A 275 0.40 -12.70 13.93
C PRO A 275 1.06 -11.38 14.34
N LEU A 276 2.36 -11.18 14.10
CA LEU A 276 3.03 -9.92 14.42
C LEU A 276 2.73 -8.85 13.38
N ILE A 277 2.69 -9.19 12.09
CA ILE A 277 2.24 -8.26 11.05
C ILE A 277 0.78 -7.84 11.29
N ASP A 278 -0.12 -8.78 11.60
CA ASP A 278 -1.52 -8.47 11.89
C ASP A 278 -1.65 -7.56 13.12
N ARG A 279 -0.90 -7.83 14.20
CA ARG A 279 -0.87 -6.98 15.40
C ARG A 279 -0.34 -5.58 15.07
N TRP A 280 0.77 -5.48 14.33
CA TRP A 280 1.36 -4.20 13.89
C TRP A 280 0.38 -3.40 13.01
N TYR A 281 -0.25 -4.07 12.04
CA TYR A 281 -1.25 -3.46 11.16
C TYR A 281 -2.44 -2.93 11.96
N ARG A 282 -3.03 -3.74 12.84
CA ARG A 282 -4.17 -3.32 13.66
C ARG A 282 -3.80 -2.20 14.61
N ARG A 283 -2.59 -2.21 15.18
CA ARG A 283 -2.08 -1.09 15.98
C ARG A 283 -2.11 0.20 15.18
N LEU A 284 -1.48 0.24 13.99
CA LEU A 284 -1.48 1.43 13.14
C LEU A 284 -2.90 1.85 12.72
N TYR A 285 -3.73 0.89 12.28
CA TYR A 285 -5.09 1.16 11.82
C TYR A 285 -5.98 1.72 12.94
N HIS A 286 -5.83 1.24 14.17
CA HIS A 286 -6.69 1.64 15.29
C HIS A 286 -6.11 2.75 16.16
N ASP A 287 -4.86 3.17 15.96
CA ASP A 287 -4.27 4.28 16.69
C ASP A 287 -4.96 5.60 16.29
N ASP A 288 -5.82 6.10 17.16
CA ASP A 288 -6.52 7.39 17.05
C ASP A 288 -5.99 8.44 18.02
N THR A 289 -4.82 8.19 18.63
CA THR A 289 -4.17 9.12 19.54
C THR A 289 -3.76 10.41 18.83
N GLU A 290 -3.41 11.44 19.60
CA GLU A 290 -2.91 12.71 19.05
C GLU A 290 -1.68 12.52 18.15
N ARG A 291 -0.86 11.51 18.45
CA ARG A 291 0.33 11.14 17.68
C ARG A 291 0.01 10.86 16.22
N THR A 292 -1.01 10.06 15.95
CA THR A 292 -1.36 9.61 14.59
C THR A 292 -2.53 10.40 14.01
N ARG A 293 -3.32 11.09 14.84
CA ARG A 293 -4.54 11.79 14.46
C ARG A 293 -5.57 10.85 13.80
N GLY A 294 -5.45 9.53 14.02
CA GLY A 294 -6.24 8.52 13.32
C GLY A 294 -5.96 8.42 11.82
N ALA A 295 -4.80 8.91 11.35
CA ALA A 295 -4.46 9.03 9.93
C ALA A 295 -4.70 7.72 9.16
N PHE A 296 -4.13 6.62 9.64
CA PHE A 296 -4.24 5.31 8.99
C PHE A 296 -5.71 4.89 8.79
N LYS A 297 -6.57 5.01 9.81
CA LYS A 297 -8.00 4.69 9.69
C LYS A 297 -8.72 5.64 8.73
N LYS A 298 -8.55 6.96 8.94
CA LYS A 298 -9.28 8.02 8.23
C LYS A 298 -9.01 8.01 6.73
N THR A 299 -7.85 7.50 6.31
CA THR A 299 -7.46 7.45 4.91
C THR A 299 -7.65 6.07 4.26
N THR A 300 -8.09 5.06 5.02
CA THR A 300 -8.33 3.70 4.51
C THR A 300 -9.81 3.46 4.26
N PHE A 301 -10.20 3.33 2.99
CA PHE A 301 -11.57 3.04 2.59
C PHE A 301 -11.67 1.64 1.99
N PHE A 302 -12.38 0.73 2.66
CA PHE A 302 -12.57 -0.65 2.17
C PHE A 302 -13.80 -0.81 1.28
N ASP A 303 -14.83 0.04 1.46
CA ASP A 303 -16.09 0.00 0.71
C ASP A 303 -15.98 0.56 -0.72
N ILE A 304 -14.76 0.68 -1.23
CA ILE A 304 -14.46 1.12 -2.59
C ILE A 304 -14.91 0.07 -3.63
N ALA A 305 -14.94 -1.21 -3.25
CA ALA A 305 -15.30 -2.28 -4.16
C ALA A 305 -16.75 -2.09 -4.70
N PRO A 306 -16.99 -2.30 -6.00
CA PRO A 306 -18.34 -2.22 -6.53
C PRO A 306 -19.24 -3.24 -5.82
N LYS A 307 -20.39 -2.78 -5.33
CA LYS A 307 -21.43 -3.69 -4.84
C LYS A 307 -21.88 -4.58 -6.01
N PRO A 308 -22.04 -5.90 -5.81
CA PRO A 308 -22.59 -6.75 -6.86
C PRO A 308 -23.99 -6.24 -7.24
N PRO A 309 -24.39 -6.36 -8.52
CA PRO A 309 -25.75 -6.04 -8.92
C PRO A 309 -26.73 -6.93 -8.14
N THR A 310 -27.73 -6.32 -7.51
CA THR A 310 -28.79 -7.03 -6.80
C THR A 310 -29.70 -7.73 -7.80
N SER A 311 -29.42 -8.99 -8.13
CA SER A 311 -30.36 -9.88 -8.81
C SER A 311 -30.38 -11.27 -8.14
N PRO A 312 -31.55 -11.96 -8.07
CA PRO A 312 -31.72 -13.13 -7.21
C PRO A 312 -31.13 -14.41 -7.83
N THR A 313 -30.14 -14.97 -7.11
CA THR A 313 -29.61 -16.36 -7.02
C THR A 313 -29.91 -17.41 -8.10
N GLN A 314 -28.86 -18.13 -8.51
CA GLN A 314 -28.89 -19.58 -8.81
C GLN A 314 -27.84 -20.33 -7.97
N PRO A 315 -28.07 -21.59 -7.55
CA PRO A 315 -27.20 -22.30 -6.61
C PRO A 315 -25.97 -22.92 -7.32
N GLN A 316 -24.78 -22.77 -6.73
CA GLN A 316 -23.53 -23.37 -7.21
C GLN A 316 -23.17 -24.64 -6.44
N HIS A 317 -22.72 -25.66 -7.17
CA HIS A 317 -22.24 -26.96 -6.68
C HIS A 317 -20.78 -26.84 -6.17
N THR A 318 -20.50 -27.27 -4.94
CA THR A 318 -19.13 -27.38 -4.39
C THR A 318 -18.52 -28.76 -4.67
N PRO A 319 -17.23 -28.89 -5.09
CA PRO A 319 -16.57 -30.19 -5.26
C PRO A 319 -16.00 -30.78 -3.95
N ASN A 320 -15.94 -32.11 -3.90
CA ASN A 320 -15.58 -32.94 -2.74
C ASN A 320 -14.09 -32.82 -2.31
N PRO A 321 -13.80 -32.58 -1.00
CA PRO A 321 -12.45 -32.37 -0.45
C PRO A 321 -11.50 -33.59 -0.41
N ASP A 322 -11.94 -34.81 -0.70
CA ASP A 322 -11.12 -36.03 -0.50
C ASP A 322 -10.04 -36.31 -1.57
N SER A 323 -9.98 -35.54 -2.66
CA SER A 323 -9.13 -35.87 -3.83
C SER A 323 -7.67 -35.38 -3.78
N ILE A 324 -7.22 -34.70 -2.71
CA ILE A 324 -5.93 -33.94 -2.72
C ILE A 324 -4.81 -34.64 -1.93
N ARG A 325 -4.97 -35.89 -1.49
CA ARG A 325 -4.17 -36.43 -0.37
C ARG A 325 -2.84 -37.15 -0.68
N ALA A 326 -2.23 -37.08 -1.86
CA ALA A 326 -0.95 -37.79 -2.07
C ALA A 326 0.01 -37.12 -3.07
N LYS A 327 1.13 -36.55 -2.57
CA LYS A 327 2.53 -37.00 -2.86
C LYS A 327 3.62 -35.90 -2.68
N PHE A 328 4.73 -36.36 -2.07
CA PHE A 328 6.15 -35.95 -2.18
C PHE A 328 6.79 -34.87 -1.29
N HIS A 329 8.05 -35.19 -0.93
CA HIS A 329 8.97 -34.62 0.04
C HIS A 329 10.11 -33.84 -0.63
N GLY A 330 10.58 -32.78 0.06
CA GLY A 330 11.99 -32.43 0.22
C GLY A 330 12.56 -31.36 -0.73
N PHE A 331 12.99 -30.21 -0.17
CA PHE A 331 14.17 -29.44 -0.59
C PHE A 331 14.48 -28.32 0.44
N ALA A 332 15.76 -28.01 0.66
CA ALA A 332 16.28 -27.04 1.64
C ALA A 332 16.83 -25.75 0.96
N LEU A 333 16.82 -24.63 1.69
CA LEU A 333 17.17 -23.27 1.25
C LEU A 333 18.67 -22.91 1.43
N PRO A 334 19.24 -21.94 0.68
CA PRO A 334 20.59 -21.42 0.88
C PRO A 334 20.66 -20.17 1.79
N VAL A 335 21.70 -20.14 2.64
CA VAL A 335 21.96 -19.31 3.85
C VAL A 335 22.23 -17.81 3.60
N LYS A 336 22.37 -17.34 2.35
CA LYS A 336 23.01 -16.03 2.06
C LYS A 336 22.15 -14.77 2.29
N VAL A 337 20.82 -14.89 2.43
CA VAL A 337 19.91 -13.72 2.55
C VAL A 337 19.76 -13.23 4.00
N LEU A 338 20.05 -14.08 4.98
CA LEU A 338 19.88 -13.77 6.41
C LEU A 338 20.97 -12.84 6.94
N THR A 339 22.19 -12.99 6.44
CA THR A 339 23.37 -12.22 6.88
C THR A 339 23.33 -10.74 6.49
N ASP A 340 22.68 -10.39 5.37
CA ASP A 340 22.65 -9.01 4.88
C ASP A 340 21.75 -8.09 5.71
N PHE A 341 20.88 -8.66 6.56
CA PHE A 341 19.99 -7.94 7.47
C PHE A 341 20.33 -8.15 8.96
N GLY A 342 21.52 -8.70 9.26
CA GLY A 342 21.92 -9.02 10.64
C GLY A 342 21.03 -10.06 11.31
N LEU A 343 20.31 -10.87 10.54
CA LEU A 343 19.45 -11.94 11.02
C LEU A 343 20.31 -13.22 11.16
N GLU A 344 20.35 -13.82 12.35
CA GLU A 344 20.98 -15.13 12.54
C GLU A 344 20.15 -16.25 11.89
N ASP A 345 20.82 -17.32 11.45
CA ASP A 345 20.21 -18.51 10.84
C ASP A 345 19.26 -19.22 11.83
N PRO A 346 17.95 -19.33 11.54
CA PRO A 346 17.00 -19.98 12.43
C PRO A 346 17.12 -21.52 12.47
N ALA A 347 18.17 -22.12 11.88
CA ALA A 347 18.34 -23.57 11.78
C ALA A 347 18.62 -24.32 13.11
N GLU A 348 18.78 -23.66 14.27
CA GLU A 348 18.83 -24.36 15.55
C GLU A 348 17.56 -24.14 16.38
N LYS A 349 16.72 -25.19 16.40
CA LYS A 349 15.54 -25.42 17.27
C LYS A 349 14.22 -24.87 16.75
N SER A 350 13.70 -25.46 15.67
CA SER A 350 12.24 -25.64 15.55
C SER A 350 11.89 -26.71 14.54
N SER A 351 11.17 -27.74 15.00
CA SER A 351 10.54 -28.76 14.16
C SER A 351 9.34 -28.14 13.43
N TRP A 352 9.58 -27.41 12.35
CA TRP A 352 8.50 -26.96 11.46
C TRP A 352 8.19 -28.07 10.44
N SER A 353 6.96 -28.60 10.50
CA SER A 353 6.39 -29.35 9.38
C SER A 353 6.13 -28.39 8.21
N LEU A 354 6.70 -28.69 7.04
CA LEU A 354 6.50 -27.93 5.80
C LEU A 354 5.00 -27.71 5.49
N PRO A 355 4.54 -26.50 5.14
CA PRO A 355 3.17 -26.30 4.68
C PRO A 355 2.96 -26.95 3.31
N ARG A 356 1.73 -27.45 3.08
CA ARG A 356 1.30 -28.08 1.82
C ARG A 356 1.45 -27.07 0.67
N ILE A 357 2.26 -27.40 -0.34
CA ILE A 357 2.30 -26.67 -1.61
C ILE A 357 0.96 -26.91 -2.33
N VAL A 358 0.11 -25.88 -2.39
CA VAL A 358 -1.04 -25.87 -3.30
C VAL A 358 -0.53 -25.33 -4.62
N HIS A 359 -0.43 -26.18 -5.65
CA HIS A 359 -0.16 -25.71 -7.01
C HIS A 359 -1.35 -24.87 -7.50
N VAL A 360 -1.20 -23.55 -7.46
CA VAL A 360 -2.16 -22.62 -8.05
C VAL A 360 -1.95 -22.62 -9.56
N ARG A 361 -2.77 -23.38 -10.29
CA ARG A 361 -2.74 -23.38 -11.75
C ARG A 361 -3.45 -22.14 -12.27
N ILE A 362 -2.75 -21.27 -13.00
CA ILE A 362 -3.38 -20.13 -13.68
C ILE A 362 -4.42 -20.69 -14.67
N ARG A 363 -5.70 -20.48 -14.37
CA ARG A 363 -6.81 -20.62 -15.34
C ARG A 363 -7.27 -19.22 -15.78
N PRO A 364 -7.71 -19.06 -17.04
CA PRO A 364 -8.42 -17.86 -17.45
C PRO A 364 -9.76 -17.79 -16.72
N ILE A 365 -10.01 -16.68 -16.02
CA ILE A 365 -11.32 -16.37 -15.40
C ILE A 365 -11.85 -15.16 -16.15
N ALA A 366 -13.07 -15.27 -16.68
CA ALA A 366 -13.76 -14.18 -17.33
C ALA A 366 -14.23 -13.17 -16.26
N ARG A 367 -13.76 -11.92 -16.40
CA ARG A 367 -14.15 -10.72 -15.65
C ARG A 367 -13.59 -10.53 -14.23
N VAL A 368 -13.18 -9.28 -13.98
CA VAL A 368 -12.89 -8.69 -12.66
C VAL A 368 -14.18 -8.51 -11.82
N SER A 369 -15.37 -8.65 -12.41
CA SER A 369 -16.66 -8.58 -11.70
C SER A 369 -17.14 -9.89 -11.05
N ASP A 370 -16.50 -11.02 -11.35
CA ASP A 370 -17.10 -12.35 -11.08
C ASP A 370 -16.40 -13.14 -9.95
N LEU A 371 -15.64 -12.47 -9.07
CA LEU A 371 -15.04 -13.11 -7.89
C LEU A 371 -15.32 -12.33 -6.59
N LEU A 372 -16.59 -12.31 -6.17
CA LEU A 372 -16.97 -11.95 -4.80
C LEU A 372 -18.04 -12.92 -4.28
N ILE A 373 -17.64 -14.16 -4.01
CA ILE A 373 -18.39 -15.07 -3.15
C ILE A 373 -17.38 -15.67 -2.17
N CYS A 374 -17.28 -15.03 -1.01
CA CYS A 374 -17.06 -15.59 0.34
C CYS A 374 -16.48 -14.49 1.23
N LEU A 375 -17.12 -14.28 2.38
CA LEU A 375 -16.74 -13.39 3.50
C LEU A 375 -17.27 -11.93 3.43
N VAL A 376 -18.55 -11.77 3.11
CA VAL A 376 -19.42 -10.87 3.88
C VAL A 376 -20.65 -11.70 4.26
N GLY A 377 -20.62 -12.25 5.46
CA GLY A 377 -21.70 -13.04 6.04
C GLY A 377 -21.54 -13.03 7.54
N ASP A 378 -22.23 -12.08 8.16
CA ASP A 378 -22.73 -12.06 9.53
C ASP A 378 -21.87 -12.69 10.64
N LEU A 379 -21.24 -11.82 11.43
CA LEU A 379 -21.08 -12.05 12.86
C LEU A 379 -21.36 -10.72 13.57
N GLU A 380 -22.66 -10.45 13.75
CA GLU A 380 -23.13 -9.58 14.82
C GLU A 380 -22.60 -10.15 16.15
N PHE A 381 -21.76 -9.39 16.83
CA PHE A 381 -21.43 -9.63 18.23
C PHE A 381 -22.68 -9.35 19.08
N ARG A 382 -23.38 -10.40 19.50
CA ARG A 382 -24.18 -10.36 20.73
C ARG A 382 -23.28 -10.76 21.89
N VAL A 383 -22.89 -9.77 22.68
CA VAL A 383 -22.36 -9.98 24.03
C VAL A 383 -23.53 -10.47 24.87
N GLN A 384 -23.57 -11.77 25.21
CA GLN A 384 -24.32 -12.25 26.35
C GLN A 384 -23.34 -12.39 27.52
N GLU A 385 -23.51 -11.51 28.50
CA GLU A 385 -23.00 -11.73 29.85
C GLU A 385 -23.74 -12.94 30.44
N GLU A 386 -23.01 -14.02 30.73
CA GLU A 386 -23.46 -15.03 31.67
C GLU A 386 -22.55 -14.99 32.90
N LEU A 387 -23.13 -14.44 33.97
CA LEU A 387 -22.77 -14.67 35.36
C LEU A 387 -22.66 -16.17 35.63
N VAL A 388 -21.53 -16.61 36.16
CA VAL A 388 -21.46 -17.87 36.90
C VAL A 388 -20.73 -17.59 38.22
N ASP A 389 -21.54 -17.41 39.26
CA ASP A 389 -21.14 -17.59 40.65
C ASP A 389 -20.66 -19.03 40.84
N ILE A 390 -19.50 -19.20 41.47
CA ILE A 390 -19.18 -20.43 42.21
C ILE A 390 -18.60 -20.02 43.56
N VAL A 391 -19.33 -20.44 44.58
CA VAL A 391 -19.06 -20.39 46.03
C VAL A 391 -17.80 -21.16 46.39
#